data_AF-A0A5D2V310-F1
#
_entry.id   AF-A0A5D2V310-F1
#
_cell.length_a   1.000
_cell.length_b   1.000
_cell.length_c   1.000
_cell.angle_alpha   90.00
_cell.angle_beta   90.00
_cell.angle_gamma   90.00
#
_symmetry.space_group_name_H-M   'P 1'
#
loop_
_entity.id
_entity.type
_entity.pdbx_description
1 polymer ?
#
loop_
_entity_poly.entity_id
_entity_poly.type
_entity_poly.pdbx_seq_one_letter_code
_entity_poly.pdbx_strand_id
1 'polypeptide(L)'
;VFLFIGLISSEAFRANLRRAVRHQKLDPSAIHGVTQFSDLTPGEFRKRFLGLRRLRLPKDANQASILPTDNLPEDFDYREKGAVTPVKNQGSCGSCWSFITTGALEGANFLATGKLVSLSEQQLVDCDHEV
;
A
#
# COMPACT_ATOMS: atom_id res chain seq x y z
N VAL A 1 28.50 -18.73 5.72
CA VAL A 1 27.42 -17.93 5.09
C VAL A 1 26.14 -17.95 5.93
N PHE A 2 25.54 -19.12 6.24
CA PHE A 2 24.30 -19.20 7.04
C PHE A 2 24.38 -18.58 8.45
N LEU A 3 25.50 -18.78 9.17
CA LEU A 3 25.72 -18.14 10.49
C LEU A 3 25.75 -16.61 10.43
N PHE A 4 26.32 -16.03 9.36
CA PHE A 4 26.36 -14.57 9.18
C PHE A 4 24.99 -14.00 8.83
N ILE A 5 24.20 -14.69 8.00
CA ILE A 5 22.82 -14.28 7.67
C ILE A 5 21.93 -14.33 8.92
N GLY A 6 22.05 -15.38 9.75
CA GLY A 6 21.31 -15.49 11.00
C GLY A 6 21.67 -14.41 12.03
N LEU A 7 22.95 -14.02 12.11
CA LEU A 7 23.39 -12.93 12.98
C LEU A 7 22.86 -11.56 12.51
N ILE A 8 22.89 -11.27 11.21
CA ILE A 8 22.39 -10.00 10.64
C ILE A 8 20.87 -9.86 10.82
N SER A 9 20.12 -10.94 10.55
CA SER A 9 18.67 -11.03 10.83
C SER A 9 18.39 -10.69 12.30
N SER A 10 19.09 -11.33 13.25
CA SER A 10 18.93 -11.04 14.69
C SER A 10 19.18 -9.57 15.07
N GLU A 11 20.06 -8.87 14.34
CA GLU A 11 20.36 -7.45 14.58
C GLU A 11 19.28 -6.52 14.02
N ALA A 12 18.80 -6.78 12.80
CA ALA A 12 17.71 -6.02 12.18
C ALA A 12 16.44 -6.10 13.04
N PHE A 13 16.06 -7.31 13.47
CA PHE A 13 14.93 -7.52 14.36
C PHE A 13 15.04 -6.71 15.67
N ARG A 14 16.19 -6.79 16.34
CA ARG A 14 16.44 -6.05 17.59
C ARG A 14 16.38 -4.54 17.38
N ALA A 15 16.94 -4.03 16.28
CA ALA A 15 16.91 -2.61 15.94
C ALA A 15 15.47 -2.12 15.68
N ASN A 16 14.67 -2.91 14.96
CA ASN A 16 13.29 -2.59 14.65
C ASN A 16 12.37 -2.67 15.88
N LEU A 17 12.57 -3.62 16.80
CA LEU A 17 11.85 -3.64 18.08
C LEU A 17 12.12 -2.38 18.92
N ARG A 18 13.39 -1.95 19.00
CA ARG A 18 13.74 -0.68 19.67
C ARG A 18 13.04 0.51 19.00
N ARG A 19 12.88 0.49 17.67
CA ARG A 19 12.13 1.53 16.94
C ARG A 19 10.64 1.50 17.27
N ALA A 20 10.01 0.33 17.29
CA ALA A 20 8.61 0.16 17.64
C ALA A 20 8.30 0.70 19.05
N VAL A 21 9.12 0.36 20.05
CA VAL A 21 8.97 0.87 21.43
C VAL A 21 9.10 2.39 21.49
N ARG A 22 10.01 2.99 20.71
CA ARG A 22 10.12 4.46 20.65
C ARG A 22 8.89 5.09 20.03
N HIS A 23 8.39 4.54 18.91
CA HIS A 23 7.20 5.09 18.26
C HIS A 23 5.95 4.95 19.12
N GLN A 24 5.80 3.84 19.87
CA GLN A 24 4.69 3.66 20.81
C GLN A 24 4.62 4.75 21.89
N LYS A 25 5.78 5.30 22.30
CA LYS A 25 5.84 6.41 23.25
C LYS A 25 5.51 7.77 22.62
N LEU A 26 5.72 7.92 21.31
CA LEU A 26 5.49 9.17 20.58
C LEU A 26 4.05 9.28 20.09
N ASP A 27 3.45 8.15 19.75
CA ASP A 27 2.07 8.09 19.28
C ASP A 27 1.28 7.06 20.11
N PRO A 28 0.55 7.50 21.15
CA PRO A 28 -0.30 6.62 21.93
C PRO A 28 -1.56 6.19 21.17
N SER A 29 -1.88 6.78 20.02
CA SER A 29 -3.05 6.41 19.21
C SER A 29 -2.79 5.19 18.31
N ALA A 30 -1.52 4.89 18.02
CA ALA A 30 -1.11 3.74 17.23
C ALA A 30 -0.59 2.59 18.11
N ILE A 31 -0.70 1.36 17.61
CA ILE A 31 -0.06 0.17 18.20
C ILE A 31 1.15 -0.22 17.35
N HIS A 32 2.33 -0.21 17.94
CA HIS A 32 3.56 -0.62 17.29
C HIS A 32 4.05 -1.97 17.83
N GLY A 33 4.23 -2.95 16.93
CA GLY A 33 4.62 -4.30 17.31
C GLY A 33 5.40 -5.06 16.23
N VAL A 34 5.52 -6.37 16.43
CA VAL A 34 6.15 -7.27 15.46
C VAL A 34 5.25 -7.45 14.26
N THR A 35 5.82 -7.35 13.07
CA THR A 35 5.16 -7.59 11.78
C THR A 35 6.02 -8.51 10.91
N GLN A 36 5.49 -8.95 9.77
CA GLN A 36 6.26 -9.72 8.77
C GLN A 36 7.52 -9.00 8.24
N PHE A 37 7.66 -7.69 8.51
CA PHE A 37 8.79 -6.87 8.07
C PHE A 37 9.78 -6.56 9.19
N SER A 38 9.53 -7.03 10.42
CA SER A 38 10.36 -6.70 11.58
C SER A 38 11.81 -7.15 11.44
N ASP A 39 12.10 -8.11 10.60
CA ASP A 39 13.44 -8.65 10.38
C ASP A 39 14.19 -8.03 9.19
N LEU A 40 13.62 -6.99 8.58
CA LEU A 40 14.21 -6.33 7.41
C LEU A 40 14.88 -5.02 7.79
N THR A 41 16.07 -4.80 7.25
CA THR A 41 16.66 -3.46 7.22
C THR A 41 15.84 -2.53 6.32
N PRO A 42 15.90 -1.20 6.52
CA PRO A 42 15.23 -0.25 5.63
C PRO A 42 15.62 -0.41 4.15
N GLY A 43 16.88 -0.79 3.88
CA GLY A 43 17.38 -1.05 2.53
C GLY A 43 16.77 -2.30 1.90
N GLU A 44 16.65 -3.39 2.65
CA GLU A 44 16.00 -4.62 2.19
C GLU A 44 14.50 -4.42 1.97
N PHE A 45 13.83 -3.72 2.89
CA PHE A 45 12.42 -3.39 2.73
C PHE A 45 12.20 -2.57 1.46
N ARG A 46 13.00 -1.51 1.24
CA ARG A 46 12.93 -0.70 0.02
C ARG A 46 13.16 -1.52 -1.24
N LYS A 47 14.17 -2.39 -1.25
CA LYS A 47 14.50 -3.20 -2.44
C LYS A 47 13.43 -4.23 -2.80
N ARG A 48 12.70 -4.76 -1.81
CA ARG A 48 11.74 -5.85 -2.01
C ARG A 48 10.29 -5.37 -2.16
N PHE A 49 9.88 -4.32 -1.46
CA PHE A 49 8.46 -3.93 -1.35
C PHE A 49 8.13 -2.57 -1.97
N LEU A 50 9.15 -1.77 -2.30
CA LEU A 50 8.96 -0.50 -2.99
C LEU A 50 9.44 -0.65 -4.44
N GLY A 51 8.73 -0.03 -5.38
CA GLY A 51 9.11 -0.12 -6.79
C GLY A 51 8.47 0.90 -7.71
N LEU A 52 7.82 1.93 -7.15
CA LEU A 52 7.26 3.01 -7.96
C LEU A 52 8.39 3.70 -8.72
N ARG A 53 8.35 3.60 -10.04
CA ARG A 53 9.24 4.34 -10.93
C ARG A 53 8.82 5.79 -11.01
N ARG A 54 9.73 6.66 -11.44
CA ARG A 54 9.45 8.09 -11.59
C ARG A 54 8.36 8.27 -12.65
N LEU A 55 7.16 8.60 -12.20
CA LEU A 55 6.02 8.86 -13.07
C LEU A 55 6.25 10.13 -13.90
N ARG A 56 5.90 10.06 -15.19
CA ARG A 56 5.76 11.22 -16.05
C ARG A 56 4.29 11.66 -16.02
N LEU A 57 3.99 12.63 -15.18
CA LEU A 57 2.63 13.15 -15.07
C LEU A 57 2.34 14.12 -16.22
N PRO A 58 1.13 14.06 -16.81
CA PRO A 58 0.62 15.09 -17.69
C PRO A 58 0.65 16.48 -17.04
N LYS A 59 0.76 17.55 -17.85
CA LYS A 59 0.82 18.94 -17.35
C LYS A 59 -0.44 19.35 -16.58
N ASP A 60 -1.56 18.70 -16.89
CA ASP A 60 -2.89 18.88 -16.37
C ASP A 60 -3.25 17.86 -15.27
N ALA A 61 -2.31 17.05 -14.79
CA ALA A 61 -2.56 16.05 -13.75
C ALA A 61 -3.16 16.63 -12.44
N ASN A 62 -3.01 17.94 -12.22
CA ASN A 62 -3.57 18.66 -11.07
C ASN A 62 -4.83 19.49 -11.40
N GLN A 63 -5.41 19.33 -12.60
CA GLN A 63 -6.60 20.06 -13.03
C GLN A 63 -7.86 19.23 -12.77
N ALA A 64 -8.23 19.10 -11.49
CA ALA A 64 -9.55 18.61 -11.11
C ALA A 64 -10.49 19.78 -10.80
N SER A 65 -11.77 19.63 -11.15
CA SER A 65 -12.80 20.59 -10.72
C SER A 65 -12.97 20.54 -9.21
N ILE A 66 -13.19 21.71 -8.60
CA ILE A 66 -13.57 21.79 -7.19
C ILE A 66 -15.02 21.31 -7.09
N LEU A 67 -15.24 20.22 -6.36
CA LEU A 67 -16.58 19.70 -6.09
C LEU A 67 -17.20 20.41 -4.88
N PRO A 68 -18.53 20.57 -4.83
CA PRO A 68 -19.21 21.05 -3.65
C PRO A 68 -18.90 20.17 -2.44
N THR A 69 -18.59 20.80 -1.31
CA THR A 69 -18.29 20.11 -0.04
C THR A 69 -19.33 20.38 1.03
N ASP A 70 -20.47 20.96 0.65
CA ASP A 70 -21.59 21.20 1.56
C ASP A 70 -22.28 19.87 1.91
N ASN A 71 -22.60 19.66 3.18
CA ASN A 71 -23.32 18.47 3.69
C ASN A 71 -22.59 17.12 3.52
N LEU A 72 -21.26 17.12 3.59
CA LEU A 72 -20.51 15.87 3.67
C LEU A 72 -20.72 15.20 5.05
N PRO A 73 -20.73 13.85 5.11
CA PRO A 73 -20.79 13.14 6.38
C PRO A 73 -19.51 13.37 7.20
N GLU A 74 -19.63 13.29 8.53
CA GLU A 74 -18.46 13.39 9.44
C GLU A 74 -17.50 12.20 9.29
N ASP A 75 -18.02 11.02 8.95
CA ASP A 75 -17.25 9.81 8.68
C ASP A 75 -17.81 9.09 7.45
N PHE A 76 -16.93 8.46 6.68
CA PHE A 76 -17.29 7.77 5.45
C PHE A 76 -16.33 6.62 5.14
N ASP A 77 -16.89 5.42 4.99
CA ASP A 77 -16.14 4.22 4.65
C ASP A 77 -16.81 3.42 3.52
N TYR A 78 -16.13 3.31 2.39
CA TYR A 78 -16.59 2.49 1.25
C TYR A 78 -16.68 0.99 1.57
N ARG A 79 -15.95 0.50 2.58
CA ARG A 79 -16.03 -0.90 3.01
C ARG A 79 -17.41 -1.22 3.57
N GLU A 80 -18.00 -0.30 4.34
CA GLU A 80 -19.36 -0.44 4.88
C GLU A 80 -20.44 -0.46 3.78
N LYS A 81 -20.11 0.07 2.60
CA LYS A 81 -20.99 0.07 1.43
C LYS A 81 -20.78 -1.16 0.53
N GLY A 82 -19.83 -2.04 0.85
CA GLY A 82 -19.49 -3.20 0.04
C GLY A 82 -18.70 -2.87 -1.24
N ALA A 83 -18.10 -1.68 -1.32
CA ALA A 83 -17.41 -1.18 -2.51
C ALA A 83 -15.89 -1.48 -2.52
N VAL A 84 -15.41 -2.34 -1.62
CA VAL A 84 -13.97 -2.62 -1.43
C VAL A 84 -13.75 -4.13 -1.36
N THR A 85 -12.80 -4.63 -2.14
CA THR A 85 -12.40 -6.04 -2.14
C THR A 85 -11.54 -6.39 -0.91
N PRO A 86 -11.36 -7.68 -0.58
CA PRO A 86 -10.42 -8.09 0.47
C PRO A 86 -8.99 -7.61 0.19
N VAL A 87 -8.24 -7.34 1.25
CA VAL A 87 -6.84 -6.93 1.16
C VAL A 87 -6.01 -8.00 0.44
N LYS A 88 -5.27 -7.59 -0.59
CA LYS A 88 -4.38 -8.44 -1.39
C LYS A 88 -2.90 -8.24 -0.98
N ASN A 89 -1.99 -9.05 -1.52
CA ASN A 89 -0.55 -8.99 -1.22
C ASN A 89 0.29 -8.87 -2.50
N GLN A 90 1.00 -7.74 -2.67
CA GLN A 90 1.90 -7.50 -3.81
C GLN A 90 3.17 -8.38 -3.79
N GLY A 91 3.45 -9.02 -2.66
CA GLY A 91 4.67 -9.80 -2.47
C GLY A 91 5.93 -8.94 -2.56
N SER A 92 6.96 -9.48 -3.19
CA SER A 92 8.24 -8.77 -3.43
C SER A 92 8.30 -8.07 -4.79
N CYS A 93 7.14 -7.89 -5.42
CA CYS A 93 7.02 -7.18 -6.68
C CYS A 93 6.80 -5.69 -6.38
N GLY A 94 7.48 -4.82 -7.13
CA GLY A 94 7.30 -3.36 -7.11
C GLY A 94 5.96 -2.89 -7.71
N SER A 95 4.92 -3.72 -7.65
CA SER A 95 3.65 -3.58 -8.35
C SER A 95 2.58 -2.82 -7.57
N CYS A 96 2.92 -2.13 -6.48
CA CYS A 96 1.92 -1.38 -5.69
C CYS A 96 1.06 -0.44 -6.54
N TRP A 97 1.60 0.10 -7.65
CA TRP A 97 0.89 0.93 -8.63
C TRP A 97 -0.27 0.19 -9.32
N SER A 98 -0.14 -1.11 -9.59
CA SER A 98 -1.24 -1.88 -10.20
C SER A 98 -2.32 -2.19 -9.17
N PHE A 99 -1.95 -2.45 -7.92
CA PHE A 99 -2.89 -2.69 -6.81
C PHE A 99 -3.73 -1.46 -6.46
N ILE A 100 -3.14 -0.25 -6.43
CA ILE A 100 -3.92 0.97 -6.21
C ILE A 100 -4.86 1.25 -7.39
N THR A 101 -4.43 0.92 -8.61
CA THR A 101 -5.21 1.15 -9.83
C THR A 101 -6.40 0.22 -9.90
N THR A 102 -6.20 -1.09 -9.68
CA THR A 102 -7.30 -2.06 -9.62
C THR A 102 -8.25 -1.72 -8.49
N GLY A 103 -7.76 -1.45 -7.27
CA GLY A 103 -8.63 -1.12 -6.13
C GLY A 103 -9.54 0.10 -6.40
N ALA A 104 -9.02 1.16 -7.04
CA ALA A 104 -9.83 2.32 -7.42
C ALA A 104 -10.88 1.97 -8.49
N LEU A 105 -10.50 1.19 -9.51
CA LEU A 105 -11.41 0.75 -10.57
C LEU A 105 -12.49 -0.21 -10.08
N GLU A 106 -12.15 -1.12 -9.17
CA GLU A 106 -13.10 -2.06 -8.54
C GLU A 106 -14.20 -1.29 -7.78
N GLY A 107 -13.82 -0.29 -6.98
CA GLY A 107 -14.76 0.57 -6.27
C GLY A 107 -15.62 1.42 -7.22
N ALA A 108 -15.02 2.04 -8.23
CA ALA A 108 -15.75 2.80 -9.24
C ALA A 108 -16.75 1.92 -10.01
N ASN A 109 -16.36 0.69 -10.37
CA ASN A 109 -17.24 -0.28 -11.02
C ASN A 109 -18.41 -0.68 -10.11
N PHE A 110 -18.15 -0.89 -8.82
CA PHE A 110 -19.22 -1.18 -7.86
C PHE A 110 -20.23 -0.03 -7.77
N LEU A 111 -19.77 1.22 -7.71
CA LEU A 111 -20.66 2.38 -7.66
C LEU A 111 -21.50 2.53 -8.94
N ALA A 112 -20.92 2.24 -10.10
CA ALA A 112 -21.61 2.36 -11.38
C ALA A 112 -22.59 1.21 -11.66
N THR A 113 -22.29 -0.01 -11.19
CA THR A 113 -22.99 -1.23 -11.63
C THR A 113 -23.63 -2.04 -10.51
N GLY A 114 -23.32 -1.74 -9.25
CA GLY A 114 -23.68 -2.55 -8.09
C GLY A 114 -22.91 -3.87 -7.98
N LYS A 115 -21.90 -4.12 -8.83
CA LYS A 115 -21.15 -5.39 -8.87
C LYS A 115 -19.72 -5.19 -8.38
N LEU A 116 -19.36 -5.86 -7.30
CA LEU A 116 -17.98 -5.87 -6.81
C LEU A 116 -17.27 -7.02 -7.50
N VAL A 117 -16.23 -6.70 -8.26
CA VAL A 117 -15.39 -7.69 -8.96
C VAL A 117 -13.96 -7.51 -8.50
N SER A 118 -13.20 -8.60 -8.41
CA SER A 118 -11.75 -8.53 -8.21
C SER A 118 -11.08 -8.48 -9.58
N LEU A 119 -10.46 -7.35 -9.92
CA LEU A 119 -9.71 -7.15 -11.16
C LEU A 119 -8.30 -7.73 -11.06
N SER A 120 -7.65 -7.92 -12.21
CA SER A 120 -6.32 -8.52 -12.32
C SER A 120 -5.22 -7.47 -12.28
N GLU A 121 -4.48 -7.41 -11.17
CA GLU A 121 -3.26 -6.60 -11.08
C GLU A 121 -2.19 -7.08 -12.07
N GLN A 122 -2.15 -8.39 -12.34
CA GLN A 122 -1.14 -9.01 -13.19
C GLN A 122 -1.31 -8.57 -14.65
N GLN A 123 -2.54 -8.33 -15.11
CA GLN A 123 -2.77 -7.81 -16.46
C GLN A 123 -2.09 -6.45 -16.65
N LEU A 124 -2.17 -5.55 -15.66
CA LEU A 124 -1.48 -4.27 -15.72
C LEU A 124 0.04 -4.47 -15.72
N VAL A 125 0.55 -5.34 -14.85
CA VAL A 125 1.99 -5.65 -14.77
C VAL A 125 2.53 -6.19 -16.10
N ASP A 126 1.77 -7.06 -16.78
CA ASP A 126 2.21 -7.73 -18.01
C ASP A 126 2.03 -6.88 -19.26
N CYS A 127 1.04 -5.98 -19.28
CA CYS A 127 0.61 -5.30 -20.52
C CYS A 127 0.84 -3.79 -20.53
N ASP A 128 0.98 -3.13 -19.39
CA ASP A 128 1.22 -1.69 -19.33
C ASP A 128 2.71 -1.39 -19.49
N HIS A 129 3.11 -1.09 -20.72
CA HIS A 129 4.49 -0.81 -21.09
C HIS A 129 4.83 0.68 -21.11
N GLU A 130 3.87 1.56 -20.78
CA GLU A 130 4.00 3.03 -20.92
C GLU A 130 4.28 3.75 -19.58
N VAL A 131 4.66 3.01 -18.53
CA VAL A 131 4.89 3.51 -17.16
C VAL A 131 6.30 4.05 -16.88
#